data_AF-A0A4R9VBV4-F1
#
_entry.id   AF-A0A4R9VBV4-F1
#
_cell.length_a   1.000
_cell.length_b   1.000
_cell.length_c   1.000
_cell.angle_alpha   90.00
_cell.angle_beta   90.00
_cell.angle_gamma   90.00
#
_symmetry.space_group_name_H-M   'P 1'
#
loop_
_entity.id
_entity.type
_entity.pdbx_description
1 polymer ?
#
loop_
_entity_poly.entity_id
_entity_poly.type
_entity_poly.pdbx_seq_one_letter_code
_entity_poly.pdbx_strand_id
1 'polypeptide(L)'
;VERLFDIMRKLAATGVGIVYISHRLEEVPEIADRVTVMRDGRVAGVTEPHAPQAELVRLLVGRSLDELYPARARSAGKTLLSLKDASFRLARESA
;
A
#
# COMPACT_ATOMS: atom_id res chain seq x y z
N VAL A 1 -4.79 14.63 -9.33
CA VAL A 1 -4.02 14.82 -8.08
C VAL A 1 -3.14 16.07 -8.16
N GLU A 2 -2.55 16.35 -9.32
CA GLU A 2 -1.71 17.54 -9.59
C GLU A 2 -2.21 18.86 -8.99
N ARG A 3 -3.48 19.23 -9.19
CA ARG A 3 -4.01 20.50 -8.65
C ARG A 3 -4.01 20.59 -7.13
N LEU A 4 -4.18 19.46 -6.42
CA LEU A 4 -4.04 19.43 -4.96
C LEU A 4 -2.58 19.69 -4.57
N PHE A 5 -1.65 19.02 -5.25
CA PHE A 5 -0.22 19.16 -4.95
C PHE A 5 0.29 20.57 -5.25
N ASP A 6 -0.22 21.20 -6.30
CA ASP A 6 0.09 22.61 -6.59
C ASP A 6 -0.38 23.56 -5.49
N ILE A 7 -1.58 23.32 -4.94
CA ILE A 7 -2.11 24.11 -3.83
C ILE A 7 -1.26 23.87 -2.57
N MET A 8 -0.95 22.61 -2.26
CA MET A 8 -0.10 22.25 -1.13
C MET A 8 1.27 22.92 -1.22
N ARG A 9 1.93 22.86 -2.40
CA ARG A 9 3.23 23.52 -2.63
C ARG A 9 3.18 25.03 -2.43
N LYS A 10 2.12 25.69 -2.93
CA LYS A 10 1.93 27.14 -2.73
C LYS A 10 1.77 27.50 -1.26
N LEU A 11 1.00 26.71 -0.52
CA LEU A 11 0.79 26.93 0.92
C LEU A 11 2.08 26.67 1.71
N ALA A 12 2.79 25.58 1.41
CA ALA A 12 4.09 25.27 2.02
C ALA A 12 5.10 26.41 1.79
N ALA A 13 5.16 26.96 0.57
CA ALA A 13 6.01 28.10 0.24
C ALA A 13 5.70 29.38 1.03
N THR A 14 4.48 29.51 1.58
CA THR A 14 4.09 30.60 2.49
C THR A 14 4.35 30.30 3.98
N GLY A 15 5.00 29.16 4.29
CA GLY A 15 5.31 28.75 5.66
C GLY A 15 4.19 28.00 6.38
N VAL A 16 3.18 27.52 5.65
CA VAL A 16 2.09 26.72 6.24
C VAL A 16 2.54 25.28 6.39
N GLY A 17 2.45 24.73 7.61
CA GLY A 17 2.68 23.31 7.86
C GLY A 17 1.52 22.45 7.33
N ILE A 18 1.84 21.39 6.60
CA ILE A 18 0.85 20.49 6.00
C ILE A 18 1.10 19.06 6.47
N VAL A 19 0.04 18.38 6.92
CA VAL A 19 0.05 16.95 7.19
C VAL A 19 -0.79 16.27 6.11
N TYR A 20 -0.14 15.49 5.26
CA TYR A 20 -0.79 14.73 4.19
C TYR A 20 -0.85 13.25 4.54
N ILE A 21 -2.04 12.65 4.44
CA ILE A 21 -2.28 11.24 4.76
C ILE A 21 -2.68 10.53 3.47
N SER A 22 -1.86 9.57 3.04
CA SER A 22 -2.12 8.77 1.85
C SER A 22 -1.53 7.37 1.99
N HIS A 23 -2.17 6.41 1.34
CA HIS A 23 -1.63 5.07 1.11
C HIS A 23 -1.01 4.92 -0.29
N ARG A 24 -1.02 5.99 -1.10
CA ARG A 24 -0.43 6.03 -2.44
C ARG A 24 1.04 6.39 -2.35
N LEU A 25 1.88 5.35 -2.24
CA LEU A 25 3.30 5.51 -2.00
C LEU A 25 4.05 6.17 -3.16
N GLU A 26 3.54 6.02 -4.38
CA GLU A 26 4.11 6.61 -5.60
C GLU A 26 4.06 8.15 -5.62
N GLU A 27 3.14 8.75 -4.88
CA GLU A 27 2.95 10.20 -4.83
C GLU A 27 3.77 10.87 -3.71
N VAL A 28 4.22 10.09 -2.71
CA VAL A 28 4.90 10.58 -1.50
C VAL A 28 6.19 11.37 -1.78
N PRO A 29 7.09 10.93 -2.69
CA PRO A 29 8.34 11.64 -2.96
C PRO A 29 8.15 13.06 -3.51
N GLU A 30 7.02 13.36 -4.15
CA GLU A 30 6.80 14.65 -4.81
C GLU A 30 6.35 15.80 -3.88
N ILE A 31 5.88 15.46 -2.68
CA ILE A 31 5.14 16.40 -1.81
C ILE A 31 5.56 16.38 -0.35
N ALA A 32 6.21 15.30 0.11
CA ALA A 32 6.58 15.16 1.50
C ALA A 32 8.02 15.61 1.73
N ASP A 33 8.29 16.24 2.86
CA ASP A 33 9.64 16.45 3.38
C ASP A 33 10.09 15.28 4.26
N ARG A 34 9.13 14.63 4.93
CA ARG A 34 9.35 13.51 5.85
C ARG A 34 8.12 12.61 5.88
N VAL A 35 8.34 11.29 5.97
CA VAL A 35 7.27 10.29 5.98
C VAL A 35 7.23 9.61 7.34
N THR A 36 6.04 9.58 7.95
CA THR A 36 5.79 8.79 9.16
C THR A 36 4.81 7.69 8.81
N VAL A 37 5.23 6.44 8.98
CA VAL A 37 4.38 5.27 8.72
C VAL A 37 3.72 4.85 10.03
N MET A 38 2.39 4.76 10.01
CA MET A 38 1.60 4.28 11.14
C MET A 38 1.03 2.90 10.86
N ARG A 39 1.03 2.03 11.87
CA ARG A 39 0.43 0.70 11.86
C ARG A 39 -0.14 0.40 13.24
N ASP A 40 -1.35 -0.13 13.29
CA ASP A 40 -2.05 -0.51 14.54
C ASP A 40 -2.08 0.63 15.59
N GLY A 41 -2.33 1.86 15.12
CA GLY A 41 -2.39 3.05 15.96
C GLY A 41 -1.05 3.52 16.52
N ARG A 42 0.07 2.94 16.09
CA ARG A 42 1.43 3.29 16.53
C ARG A 42 2.30 3.70 15.35
N VAL A 43 3.33 4.50 15.62
CA VAL A 43 4.38 4.80 14.63
C VAL A 43 5.19 3.52 14.40
N ALA A 44 5.14 3.00 13.18
CA ALA A 44 5.92 1.85 12.74
C ALA A 44 7.33 2.26 12.30
N GLY A 45 7.48 3.48 11.78
CA GLY A 45 8.77 4.03 11.36
C GLY A 45 8.66 5.46 10.82
N VAL A 46 9.81 6.10 10.69
CA VAL A 46 9.98 7.42 10.04
C VAL A 46 11.04 7.26 8.98
N THR A 47 10.80 7.80 7.79
CA THR A 47 11.71 7.68 6.66
C THR A 47 11.70 8.93 5.78
N GLU A 48 12.74 9.04 4.97
CA GLU A 48 12.82 10.02 3.90
C GLU A 48 11.76 9.74 2.81
N PRO A 49 11.24 10.78 2.14
CA PRO A 49 10.25 10.64 1.06
C PRO A 49 10.67 9.72 -0.09
N HIS A 50 11.97 9.67 -0.36
CA HIS A 50 12.56 8.91 -1.47
C HIS A 50 12.96 7.48 -1.11
N ALA A 51 12.55 7.00 0.08
CA ALA A 51 12.84 5.63 0.48
C ALA A 51 12.23 4.63 -0.51
N PRO A 52 12.85 3.45 -0.70
CA PRO A 52 12.31 2.41 -1.55
C PRO A 52 10.86 2.09 -1.17
N GLN A 53 9.97 2.03 -2.15
CA GLN A 53 8.55 1.71 -1.90
C GLN A 53 8.39 0.38 -1.13
N ALA A 54 9.30 -0.56 -1.36
CA ALA A 54 9.38 -1.82 -0.64
C ALA A 54 9.52 -1.65 0.88
N GLU A 55 10.26 -0.64 1.32
CA GLU A 55 10.46 -0.32 2.74
C GLU A 55 9.18 0.24 3.37
N LEU A 56 8.53 1.18 2.68
CA LEU A 56 7.25 1.75 3.11
C LEU A 56 6.17 0.67 3.23
N VAL A 57 6.11 -0.27 2.27
CA VAL A 57 5.19 -1.42 2.33
C VAL A 57 5.52 -2.33 3.52
N ARG A 58 6.80 -2.62 3.78
CA ARG A 58 7.22 -3.41 4.95
C ARG A 58 6.78 -2.75 6.25
N LEU A 59 6.89 -1.43 6.38
CA LEU A 59 6.45 -0.69 7.57
C LEU A 59 4.91 -0.70 7.72
N LEU A 60 4.16 -0.57 6.63
CA LEU A 60 2.69 -0.58 6.63
C LEU A 60 2.11 -1.95 6.99
N VAL A 61 2.63 -3.02 6.37
CA VAL A 61 2.06 -4.37 6.50
C VAL A 61 2.70 -5.15 7.64
N GLY A 62 3.93 -4.78 8.01
CA GLY A 62 4.60 -5.37 9.16
C GLY A 62 5.31 -6.68 8.95
N ARG A 63 5.45 -7.09 7.69
CA ARG A 63 5.98 -8.39 7.27
C ARG A 63 6.90 -8.18 6.08
N SER A 64 7.78 -9.13 5.81
CA SER A 64 8.59 -9.06 4.60
C SER A 64 7.71 -9.15 3.35
N LEU A 65 8.07 -8.46 2.27
CA LEU A 65 7.36 -8.55 0.98
C LEU A 65 7.30 -10.00 0.47
N ASP A 66 8.34 -10.77 0.77
CA ASP A 66 8.47 -12.19 0.44
C ASP A 66 7.39 -13.06 1.11
N GLU A 67 6.88 -12.65 2.27
CA GLU A 67 5.78 -13.33 2.96
C GLU A 67 4.41 -12.97 2.37
N LEU A 68 4.24 -11.76 1.83
CA LEU A 68 2.97 -11.29 1.28
C LEU A 68 2.75 -11.76 -0.15
N TYR A 69 3.84 -11.82 -0.92
CA TYR A 69 3.85 -12.29 -2.30
C TYR A 69 4.94 -13.35 -2.44
N PRO A 70 4.73 -14.54 -1.85
CA PRO A 70 5.70 -15.62 -1.99
C PRO A 70 5.91 -15.92 -3.48
N ALA A 71 7.16 -16.21 -3.84
CA ALA A 71 7.50 -16.59 -5.19
C ALA A 71 6.54 -17.71 -5.63
N ARG A 72 5.76 -17.46 -6.70
CA ARG A 72 4.89 -18.50 -7.27
C ARG A 72 5.76 -19.72 -7.54
N ALA A 73 5.30 -20.88 -7.06
CA ALA A 73 5.95 -22.13 -7.37
C ALA A 73 6.10 -22.24 -8.90
N ARG A 74 7.34 -22.37 -9.38
CA ARG A 74 7.64 -22.43 -10.82
C ARG A 74 7.03 -23.67 -11.50
N SER A 75 6.64 -24.66 -10.71
CA SER A 75 5.91 -25.85 -11.14
C SER A 75 4.72 -26.08 -10.22
N ALA A 76 3.56 -26.40 -10.79
CA ALA A 76 2.46 -26.93 -10.01
C ALA A 76 2.94 -28.22 -9.31
N GLY A 77 2.83 -28.27 -7.98
CA GLY A 77 3.18 -29.44 -7.19
C GLY A 77 2.14 -30.54 -7.33
N LYS A 78 2.05 -31.41 -6.32
CA LYS A 78 1.02 -32.44 -6.25
C LYS A 78 -0.38 -31.80 -6.31
N THR A 79 -1.28 -32.38 -7.12
CA THR A 79 -2.69 -31.98 -7.16
C THR A 79 -3.30 -32.08 -5.77
N LEU A 80 -3.67 -30.93 -5.20
CA LEU A 80 -4.34 -30.85 -3.89
C LEU A 80 -5.86 -30.97 -4.01
N LEU A 81 -6.41 -30.47 -5.11
CA LEU A 81 -7.84 -30.47 -5.39
C LEU A 81 -8.06 -30.80 -6.87
N SER A 82 -8.92 -31.77 -7.14
CA SER A 82 -9.42 -32.08 -8.48
C SER A 82 -10.94 -32.07 -8.43
N LEU A 83 -11.54 -31.31 -9.34
CA LEU A 83 -12.98 -31.20 -9.49
C LEU A 83 -13.37 -31.89 -10.80
N LYS A 84 -14.36 -32.78 -10.72
CA LYS A 84 -15.04 -33.36 -11.88
C LYS A 84 -16.53 -33.07 -11.70
N ASP A 85 -17.19 -32.67 -12.78
CA ASP A 85 -18.63 -32.39 -12.82
C ASP A 85 -19.12 -31.37 -11.77
N ALA A 86 -18.25 -30.43 -11.38
CA ALA A 86 -18.59 -29.40 -10.41
C ALA A 86 -19.53 -28.35 -11.02
N SER A 87 -20.63 -28.05 -10.31
CA SER A 87 -21.52 -26.95 -10.63
C SER A 87 -21.65 -26.03 -9.42
N PHE A 88 -21.78 -24.72 -9.67
CA PHE A 88 -22.09 -23.74 -8.62
C PHE A 88 -23.34 -22.97 -9.03
N ARG A 89 -24.14 -22.55 -8.04
CA ARG A 89 -25.27 -21.66 -8.24
C ARG A 89 -25.12 -20.49 -7.28
N LEU A 90 -24.91 -19.29 -7.80
CA LEU A 90 -24.91 -18.06 -7.01
C LEU A 90 -26.33 -17.85 -6.47
N ALA A 91 -26.49 -17.80 -5.15
CA ALA A 91 -27.75 -17.39 -4.55
C ALA A 91 -27.99 -15.92 -4.93
N ARG A 92 -29.14 -15.62 -5.56
CA ARG A 92 -29.55 -14.24 -5.78
C ARG A 92 -29.88 -13.63 -4.41
N GLU A 93 -29.29 -12.48 -4.09
CA GLU A 93 -29.78 -11.64 -3.01
C GLU A 93 -31.22 -11.25 -3.32
N SER A 94 -32.13 -11.58 -2.40
CA SER A 94 -33.49 -11.03 -2.40
C SER A 94 -33.40 -9.58 -1.98
N ALA A 95 -33.89 -8.69 -2.86
CA ALA A 95 -34.09 -7.27 -2.59
C ALA A 95 -35.11 -7.04 -1.47
#